data_AF-A0A543KEY1-F1
#
_entry.id   AF-A0A543KEY1-F1
#
_cell.length_a   1.000
_cell.length_b   1.000
_cell.length_c   1.000
_cell.angle_alpha   90.00
_cell.angle_beta   90.00
_cell.angle_gamma   90.00
#
_symmetry.space_group_name_H-M   'P 1'
#
loop_
_entity.id
_entity.type
_entity.pdbx_description
1 polymer ?
#
loop_
_entity_poly.entity_id
_entity_poly.type
_entity_poly.pdbx_seq_one_letter_code
_entity_poly.pdbx_strand_id
1 'polypeptide(L)'
;MNSLLQKIQERTEREIRESEAMISEELRNFDEAFKRQLIGVQVLSEKDMKEAADRTRYVLRMLQKEVLAQAEEVQKTMREMEDRHKLWRSKGDWRFTVMPMGIGAVLVVVTAILVFAIMPRPVQTRVEIRPPQNGLEQSVRVVALGGAGTVLVLPDGVTQQPCPLMTPRDRLCVRTPRTEN
;
A
#
# COMPACT_ATOMS: atom_id res chain seq x y z
N MET A 1 -67.72 -70.60 4.90
CA MET A 1 -66.53 -69.86 5.36
C MET A 1 -65.59 -69.39 4.24
N ASN A 2 -65.66 -69.92 3.01
CA ASN A 2 -64.68 -69.60 1.97
C ASN A 2 -64.86 -68.24 1.26
N SER A 3 -66.07 -67.66 1.23
CA SER A 3 -66.32 -66.43 0.47
C SER A 3 -65.74 -65.16 1.11
N LEU A 4 -65.57 -65.14 2.43
CA LEU A 4 -64.97 -64.02 3.16
C LEU A 4 -63.46 -63.95 2.95
N LEU A 5 -62.77 -65.10 3.01
CA LEU A 5 -61.35 -65.20 2.70
C LEU A 5 -61.05 -64.78 1.27
N GLN A 6 -61.88 -65.20 0.31
CA GLN A 6 -61.72 -64.83 -1.10
C GLN A 6 -61.90 -63.32 -1.32
N LYS A 7 -62.88 -62.69 -0.65
CA LYS A 7 -63.07 -61.23 -0.71
C LYS A 7 -61.93 -60.45 -0.07
N ILE A 8 -61.37 -60.94 1.03
CA ILE A 8 -60.21 -60.32 1.68
C ILE A 8 -58.99 -60.41 0.74
N GLN A 9 -58.77 -61.58 0.14
CA GLN A 9 -57.67 -61.80 -0.80
C GLN A 9 -57.76 -60.91 -2.05
N GLU A 10 -58.95 -60.78 -2.65
CA GLU A 10 -59.17 -59.86 -3.78
C GLU A 10 -58.96 -58.39 -3.39
N ARG A 11 -59.37 -57.98 -2.18
CA ARG A 11 -59.11 -56.61 -1.70
C ARG A 11 -57.63 -56.35 -1.53
N THR A 12 -56.91 -57.26 -0.89
CA THR A 12 -55.46 -57.11 -0.70
C THR A 12 -54.72 -57.10 -2.03
N GLU A 13 -55.11 -57.94 -3.01
CA GLU A 13 -54.48 -57.89 -4.34
C GLU A 13 -54.75 -56.57 -5.06
N ARG A 14 -55.95 -56.00 -4.93
CA ARG A 14 -56.25 -54.69 -5.53
C ARG A 14 -55.47 -53.57 -4.85
N GLU A 15 -55.44 -53.54 -3.53
CA GLU A 15 -54.65 -52.55 -2.77
C GLU A 15 -53.16 -52.66 -3.12
N ILE A 16 -52.62 -53.88 -3.26
CA ILE A 16 -51.24 -54.09 -3.68
C ILE A 16 -51.01 -53.54 -5.10
N ARG A 17 -51.85 -53.89 -6.08
CA ARG A 17 -51.69 -53.41 -7.46
C ARG A 17 -51.86 -51.89 -7.58
N GLU A 18 -52.79 -51.31 -6.84
CA GLU A 18 -52.97 -49.85 -6.79
C GLU A 18 -51.77 -49.17 -6.17
N SER A 19 -51.21 -49.72 -5.08
CA SER A 19 -49.99 -49.18 -4.46
C SER A 19 -48.77 -49.32 -5.36
N GLU A 20 -48.59 -50.46 -6.04
CA GLU A 20 -47.52 -50.66 -7.02
C GLU A 20 -47.63 -49.68 -8.19
N ALA A 21 -48.84 -49.47 -8.72
CA ALA A 21 -49.08 -48.50 -9.78
C ALA A 21 -48.72 -47.08 -9.33
N MET A 22 -49.19 -46.68 -8.14
CA MET A 22 -48.90 -45.36 -7.56
C MET A 22 -47.40 -45.15 -7.36
N ILE A 23 -46.72 -46.13 -6.78
CA ILE A 23 -45.27 -46.12 -6.56
C ILE A 23 -44.54 -46.01 -7.90
N SER A 24 -44.95 -46.77 -8.91
CA SER A 24 -44.32 -46.74 -10.24
C SER A 24 -44.46 -45.39 -10.93
N GLU A 25 -45.62 -44.74 -10.77
CA GLU A 25 -45.88 -43.41 -11.32
C GLU A 25 -45.07 -42.33 -10.60
N GLU A 26 -44.96 -42.42 -9.27
CA GLU A 26 -44.17 -41.51 -8.47
C GLU A 26 -42.67 -41.63 -8.77
N LEU A 27 -42.16 -42.86 -8.92
CA LEU A 27 -40.79 -43.13 -9.39
C LEU A 27 -40.52 -42.55 -10.78
N ARG A 28 -41.48 -42.69 -11.71
CA ARG A 28 -41.34 -42.13 -13.06
C ARG A 28 -41.32 -40.60 -13.04
N ASN A 29 -42.19 -39.99 -12.25
CA ASN A 29 -42.23 -38.54 -12.08
C ASN A 29 -40.94 -38.02 -11.44
N PHE A 30 -40.39 -38.74 -10.46
CA PHE A 30 -39.11 -38.41 -9.85
C PHE A 30 -37.96 -38.49 -10.86
N ASP A 31 -37.89 -39.56 -11.66
CA ASP A 31 -36.87 -39.72 -12.70
C ASP A 31 -36.96 -38.63 -13.78
N GLU A 32 -38.17 -38.29 -14.24
CA GLU A 32 -38.38 -37.19 -15.18
C GLU A 32 -37.97 -35.83 -14.60
N ALA A 33 -38.33 -35.54 -13.34
CA ALA A 33 -37.97 -34.31 -12.66
C ALA A 33 -36.44 -34.21 -12.47
N PHE A 34 -35.81 -35.31 -12.07
CA PHE A 34 -34.37 -35.39 -11.88
C PHE A 34 -33.63 -35.17 -13.21
N LYS A 35 -34.07 -35.80 -14.30
CA LYS A 35 -33.52 -35.57 -15.65
C LYS A 35 -33.61 -34.11 -16.07
N ARG A 36 -34.76 -33.46 -15.86
CA ARG A 36 -34.92 -32.03 -16.19
C ARG A 36 -33.99 -31.14 -15.38
N GLN A 37 -33.84 -31.40 -14.08
CA GLN A 37 -32.89 -30.67 -13.24
C GLN A 37 -31.45 -30.86 -13.71
N LEU A 38 -31.07 -32.11 -14.04
CA LEU A 38 -29.72 -32.42 -14.49
C LEU A 38 -29.37 -31.70 -15.80
N ILE A 39 -30.29 -31.69 -16.76
CA ILE A 39 -30.14 -30.95 -18.02
C ILE A 39 -30.02 -29.45 -17.74
N GLY A 40 -30.85 -28.91 -16.84
CA GLY A 40 -30.79 -27.49 -16.46
C GLY A 40 -29.44 -27.10 -15.85
N VAL A 41 -28.92 -27.90 -14.94
CA VAL A 41 -27.60 -27.69 -14.31
C VAL A 41 -26.49 -27.79 -15.35
N GLN A 42 -26.55 -28.77 -16.25
CA GLN A 42 -25.55 -28.96 -17.29
C GLN A 42 -25.47 -27.74 -18.23
N VAL A 43 -26.61 -27.26 -18.73
CA VAL A 43 -26.68 -26.07 -19.59
C VAL A 43 -26.16 -24.82 -18.86
N LEU A 44 -26.54 -24.66 -17.59
CA LEU A 44 -26.07 -23.53 -16.78
C LEU A 44 -24.54 -23.58 -16.60
N SER A 45 -24.00 -24.75 -16.27
CA SER A 45 -22.56 -24.95 -16.11
C SER A 45 -21.79 -24.66 -17.39
N GLU A 46 -22.31 -25.06 -18.55
CA GLU A 46 -21.66 -24.84 -19.84
C GLU A 46 -21.63 -23.35 -20.18
N LYS A 47 -22.73 -22.63 -19.88
CA LYS A 47 -22.82 -21.19 -20.03
C LYS A 47 -21.81 -20.47 -19.13
N ASP A 48 -21.73 -20.84 -17.86
CA ASP A 48 -20.81 -20.24 -16.90
C ASP A 48 -19.35 -20.49 -17.30
N MET A 49 -19.01 -21.70 -17.74
CA MET A 49 -17.68 -22.04 -18.23
C MET A 49 -17.31 -21.24 -19.48
N LYS A 50 -18.26 -21.04 -20.40
CA LYS A 50 -18.04 -20.22 -21.60
C LYS A 50 -17.83 -18.76 -21.26
N GLU A 51 -18.64 -18.20 -20.36
CA GLU A 51 -18.49 -16.82 -19.91
C GLU A 51 -17.17 -16.60 -19.17
N ALA A 52 -16.76 -17.53 -18.31
CA ALA A 52 -15.46 -17.50 -17.65
C ALA A 52 -14.33 -17.50 -18.68
N ALA A 53 -14.37 -18.39 -19.68
CA ALA A 53 -13.37 -18.45 -20.73
C ALA A 53 -13.26 -17.13 -21.52
N ASP A 54 -14.38 -16.49 -21.85
CA ASP A 54 -14.38 -15.23 -22.59
C ASP A 54 -13.85 -14.07 -21.73
N ARG A 55 -14.19 -14.01 -20.44
CA ARG A 55 -13.60 -13.03 -19.50
C ARG A 55 -12.10 -13.24 -19.37
N THR A 56 -11.63 -14.48 -19.23
CA THR A 56 -10.19 -14.78 -19.16
C THR A 56 -9.48 -14.34 -20.43
N ARG A 57 -10.03 -14.59 -21.61
CA ARG A 57 -9.45 -14.13 -22.89
C ARG A 57 -9.39 -12.61 -22.98
N TYR A 58 -10.40 -11.90 -22.48
CA TYR A 58 -10.41 -10.44 -22.45
C TYR A 58 -9.30 -9.90 -21.55
N VAL A 59 -9.19 -10.42 -20.32
CA VAL A 59 -8.15 -10.04 -19.36
C VAL A 59 -6.75 -10.35 -19.89
N LEU A 60 -6.57 -11.52 -20.53
CA LEU A 60 -5.28 -11.90 -21.12
C LEU A 60 -4.84 -10.91 -22.21
N ARG A 61 -5.78 -10.45 -23.06
CA ARG A 61 -5.48 -9.44 -24.10
C ARG A 61 -5.12 -8.09 -23.50
N MET A 62 -5.79 -7.67 -22.42
CA MET A 62 -5.48 -6.43 -21.72
C MET A 62 -4.09 -6.49 -21.07
N LEU A 63 -3.81 -7.56 -20.33
CA LEU A 63 -2.48 -7.80 -19.73
C LEU A 63 -1.39 -7.84 -20.78
N GLN A 64 -1.61 -8.53 -21.92
CA GLN A 64 -0.61 -8.57 -22.99
C GLN A 64 -0.30 -7.17 -23.54
N LYS A 65 -1.31 -6.31 -23.70
CA LYS A 65 -1.10 -4.92 -24.12
C LYS A 65 -0.36 -4.09 -23.08
N GLU A 66 -0.72 -4.23 -21.81
CA GLU A 66 -0.05 -3.52 -20.70
C GLU A 66 1.42 -3.95 -20.57
N VAL A 67 1.70 -5.25 -20.66
CA VAL A 67 3.07 -5.78 -20.62
C VAL A 67 3.89 -5.26 -21.79
N LEU A 68 3.32 -5.21 -23.00
CA LEU A 68 4.01 -4.62 -24.17
C LEU A 68 4.28 -3.12 -23.98
N ALA A 69 3.31 -2.37 -23.45
CA ALA A 69 3.48 -0.95 -23.17
C ALA A 69 4.57 -0.69 -22.11
N GLN A 70 4.56 -1.47 -21.02
CA GLN A 70 5.59 -1.39 -19.98
C GLN A 70 6.96 -1.80 -20.52
N ALA A 71 7.05 -2.83 -21.37
CA ALA A 71 8.30 -3.22 -22.00
C ALA A 71 8.86 -2.11 -22.89
N GLU A 72 8.01 -1.41 -23.64
CA GLU A 72 8.41 -0.26 -24.46
C GLU A 72 8.89 0.91 -23.57
N GLU A 73 8.21 1.18 -22.47
CA GLU A 73 8.59 2.23 -21.51
C GLU A 73 9.93 1.91 -20.81
N VAL A 74 10.14 0.66 -20.40
CA VAL A 74 11.43 0.18 -19.89
C VAL A 74 12.51 0.31 -20.96
N GLN A 75 12.22 -0.01 -22.21
CA GLN A 75 13.21 0.15 -23.29
C GLN A 75 13.57 1.62 -23.52
N LYS A 76 12.59 2.54 -23.45
CA LYS A 76 12.84 4.00 -23.54
C LYS A 76 13.71 4.49 -22.38
N THR A 77 13.35 4.13 -21.15
CA THR A 77 14.13 4.53 -19.96
C THR A 77 15.55 3.96 -19.99
N MET A 78 15.74 2.74 -20.49
CA MET A 78 17.07 2.14 -20.70
C MET A 78 17.89 2.93 -21.72
N ARG A 79 17.30 3.36 -22.84
CA ARG A 79 18.00 4.20 -23.83
C ARG A 79 18.38 5.55 -23.25
N GLU A 80 17.48 6.20 -22.50
CA GLU A 80 17.78 7.46 -21.81
C GLU A 80 18.90 7.29 -20.78
N MET A 81 18.91 6.19 -20.04
CA MET A 81 19.98 5.84 -19.10
C MET A 81 21.31 5.63 -19.82
N GLU A 82 21.30 4.95 -20.97
CA GLU A 82 22.50 4.71 -21.77
C GLU A 82 23.05 6.01 -22.37
N ASP A 83 22.19 6.91 -22.84
CA ASP A 83 22.59 8.24 -23.33
C ASP A 83 23.10 9.13 -22.21
N ARG A 84 22.47 9.10 -21.03
CA ARG A 84 23.03 9.72 -19.82
C ARG A 84 24.39 9.11 -19.49
N HIS A 85 24.55 7.80 -19.58
CA HIS A 85 25.81 7.13 -19.27
C HIS A 85 26.93 7.52 -20.26
N LYS A 86 26.62 7.68 -21.55
CA LYS A 86 27.54 8.25 -22.56
C LYS A 86 27.91 9.71 -22.24
N LEU A 87 26.94 10.54 -21.84
CA LEU A 87 27.20 11.92 -21.39
C LEU A 87 28.08 11.97 -20.13
N TRP A 88 27.93 11.00 -19.22
CA TRP A 88 28.79 10.86 -18.05
C TRP A 88 30.20 10.36 -18.41
N ARG A 89 30.35 9.48 -19.41
CA ARG A 89 31.67 9.07 -19.93
C ARG A 89 32.38 10.19 -20.67
N SER A 90 31.66 10.99 -21.49
CA SER A 90 32.27 12.15 -22.17
C SER A 90 32.62 13.29 -21.22
N LYS A 91 31.88 13.45 -20.10
CA LYS A 91 32.29 14.29 -18.96
C LYS A 91 33.32 13.63 -18.04
N GLY A 92 33.61 12.34 -18.23
CA GLY A 92 34.60 11.57 -17.47
C GLY A 92 36.04 11.99 -17.74
N ASP A 93 36.35 12.45 -18.96
CA ASP A 93 37.65 13.06 -19.28
C ASP A 93 37.88 14.36 -18.52
N TRP A 94 36.82 15.08 -18.13
CA TRP A 94 36.91 16.26 -17.26
C TRP A 94 37.04 15.91 -15.77
N ARG A 95 36.70 14.68 -15.34
CA ARG A 95 36.80 14.29 -13.92
C ARG A 95 38.25 14.06 -13.48
N PHE A 96 39.15 13.75 -14.41
CA PHE A 96 40.57 13.59 -14.10
C PHE A 96 41.28 14.94 -13.81
N THR A 97 40.77 16.04 -14.36
CA THR A 97 41.29 17.40 -14.09
C THR A 97 40.84 17.99 -12.76
N VAL A 98 39.75 17.49 -12.15
CA VAL A 98 39.22 18.02 -10.86
C VAL A 98 39.49 17.12 -9.66
N MET A 99 40.08 15.94 -9.87
CA MET A 99 40.32 14.96 -8.80
C MET A 99 41.42 15.31 -7.76
N PRO A 100 42.42 16.19 -7.99
CA PRO A 100 43.43 16.44 -6.94
C PRO A 100 42.87 17.23 -5.74
N MET A 101 41.76 17.96 -5.91
CA MET A 101 41.14 18.75 -4.82
C MET A 101 40.39 17.88 -3.80
N GLY A 102 39.75 16.79 -4.24
CA GLY A 102 38.96 15.93 -3.37
C GLY A 102 39.80 15.04 -2.45
N ILE A 103 40.93 14.54 -2.95
CA ILE A 103 41.84 13.66 -2.18
C ILE A 103 42.54 14.47 -1.06
N GLY A 104 42.93 15.72 -1.35
CA GLY A 104 43.52 16.61 -0.35
C GLY A 104 42.53 16.94 0.79
N ALA A 105 41.27 17.22 0.46
CA ALA A 105 40.25 17.51 1.47
C ALA A 105 39.96 16.32 2.40
N VAL A 106 39.93 15.10 1.85
CA VAL A 106 39.72 13.88 2.65
C VAL A 106 40.91 13.62 3.58
N LEU A 107 42.15 13.84 3.13
CA LEU A 107 43.35 13.72 3.97
C LEU A 107 43.37 14.72 5.13
N VAL A 108 42.88 15.95 4.93
CA VAL A 108 42.75 16.95 6.00
C VAL A 108 41.69 16.55 7.02
N VAL A 109 40.56 15.99 6.57
CA VAL A 109 39.50 15.53 7.48
C VAL A 109 39.95 14.31 8.29
N VAL A 110 40.66 13.36 7.67
CA VAL A 110 41.18 12.16 8.37
C VAL A 110 42.23 12.54 9.42
N THR A 111 43.12 13.48 9.11
CA THR A 111 44.10 13.98 10.10
C THR A 111 43.42 14.77 11.22
N ALA A 112 42.40 15.57 10.93
CA ALA A 112 41.62 16.25 11.96
C ALA A 112 40.87 15.28 12.90
N ILE A 113 40.30 14.19 12.37
CA ILE A 113 39.63 13.15 13.18
C ILE A 113 40.63 12.43 14.09
N LEU A 114 41.83 12.10 13.58
CA LEU A 114 42.89 11.49 14.38
C LEU A 114 43.34 12.40 15.53
N VAL A 115 43.48 13.71 15.28
CA VAL A 115 43.80 14.71 16.33
C VAL A 115 42.65 14.82 17.34
N PHE A 116 41.40 14.77 16.89
CA PHE A 116 40.23 14.84 17.77
C PHE A 116 40.06 13.58 18.64
N ALA A 117 40.44 12.41 18.13
CA ALA A 117 40.38 11.14 18.87
C ALA A 117 41.39 11.08 20.04
N ILE A 118 42.44 11.90 20.01
CA ILE A 118 43.44 12.02 21.07
C ILE A 118 43.01 13.04 22.15
N MET A 119 41.98 13.86 21.89
CA MET A 119 41.44 14.79 22.89
C MET A 119 40.45 14.11 23.85
N PRO A 120 40.46 14.44 25.15
CA PRO A 120 39.53 13.87 26.14
C PRO A 120 38.08 14.32 25.89
N ARG A 121 37.13 13.38 25.99
CA ARG A 121 35.70 13.54 25.67
C ARG A 121 34.97 14.51 26.62
N PRO A 122 34.08 15.41 26.13
CA PRO A 122 33.13 16.13 26.99
C PRO A 122 31.84 15.33 27.25
N VAL A 123 31.20 15.69 28.36
CA VAL A 123 30.18 14.99 29.16
C VAL A 123 28.76 14.99 28.54
N GLN A 124 27.94 13.97 28.85
CA GLN A 124 26.55 13.72 28.38
C GLN A 124 25.56 14.91 28.56
N THR A 125 24.63 15.10 27.61
CA THR A 125 23.53 16.10 27.68
C THR A 125 22.23 15.55 28.27
N ARG A 126 21.62 16.30 29.20
CA ARG A 126 20.31 16.08 29.86
C ARG A 126 19.25 16.98 29.21
N VAL A 127 18.02 16.50 29.01
CA VAL A 127 16.89 17.29 28.49
C VAL A 127 16.19 18.00 29.64
N GLU A 128 16.02 19.32 29.57
CA GLU A 128 15.31 20.12 30.57
C GLU A 128 14.09 20.80 29.93
N ILE A 129 12.90 20.37 30.34
CA ILE A 129 11.61 20.87 29.86
C ILE A 129 11.16 21.96 30.83
N ARG A 130 11.13 23.21 30.39
CA ARG A 130 10.60 24.34 31.20
C ARG A 130 9.49 25.06 30.42
N PRO A 131 8.28 25.23 30.99
CA PRO A 131 7.19 25.93 30.31
C PRO A 131 7.41 27.45 30.28
N PRO A 132 7.06 28.16 29.19
CA PRO A 132 7.21 29.61 29.09
C PRO A 132 6.08 30.36 29.81
N GLN A 133 6.45 31.35 30.65
CA GLN A 133 5.52 32.17 31.45
C GLN A 133 4.78 33.29 30.67
N ASN A 134 4.84 33.34 29.34
CA ASN A 134 4.21 34.42 28.58
C ASN A 134 3.51 33.90 27.32
N GLY A 135 2.19 33.68 27.39
CA GLY A 135 1.23 33.69 26.26
C GLY A 135 1.48 32.77 25.05
N LEU A 136 2.50 31.92 25.08
CA LEU A 136 2.92 31.00 24.01
C LEU A 136 2.96 29.58 24.57
N GLU A 137 1.79 29.11 25.02
CA GLU A 137 1.60 27.88 25.80
C GLU A 137 1.97 26.58 25.05
N GLN A 138 2.31 26.64 23.76
CA GLN A 138 2.69 25.47 22.95
C GLN A 138 4.06 25.59 22.26
N SER A 139 4.87 26.59 22.63
CA SER A 139 6.22 26.71 22.06
C SER A 139 7.20 25.73 22.73
N VAL A 140 7.72 24.78 21.94
CA VAL A 140 8.71 23.81 22.41
C VAL A 140 10.09 24.29 22.01
N ARG A 141 10.97 24.46 23.01
CA ARG A 141 12.39 24.77 22.78
C ARG A 141 13.18 23.48 22.75
N VAL A 142 13.68 23.12 21.57
CA VAL A 142 14.53 21.95 21.40
C VAL A 142 15.97 22.42 21.24
N VAL A 143 16.83 22.01 22.16
CA VAL A 143 18.28 22.29 22.09
C VAL A 143 18.92 21.14 21.34
N ALA A 144 19.52 21.42 20.18
CA ALA A 144 20.19 20.40 19.39
C ALA A 144 21.44 19.90 20.12
N LEU A 145 21.73 18.60 19.96
CA LEU A 145 22.94 17.96 20.48
C LEU A 145 24.19 18.74 20.06
N GLY A 146 25.01 19.12 21.03
CA GLY A 146 26.23 19.92 20.83
C GLY A 146 26.07 21.43 21.07
N GLY A 147 24.89 21.91 21.52
CA GLY A 147 24.70 23.31 21.89
C GLY A 147 24.73 24.30 20.70
N ALA A 148 24.82 23.79 19.48
CA ALA A 148 25.02 24.57 18.26
C ALA A 148 23.75 25.27 17.73
N GLY A 149 22.64 25.19 18.46
CA GLY A 149 21.43 25.90 18.10
C GLY A 149 20.25 25.53 18.98
N THR A 150 19.46 26.54 19.33
CA THR A 150 18.14 26.35 19.91
C THR A 150 17.11 26.54 18.82
N VAL A 151 16.39 25.47 18.47
CA VAL A 151 15.27 25.54 17.53
C VAL A 151 14.01 25.78 18.36
N LEU A 152 13.33 26.89 18.07
CA LEU A 152 12.05 27.23 18.67
C LEU A 152 10.96 26.86 17.66
N VAL A 153 10.10 25.91 18.03
CA VAL A 153 8.95 25.55 17.19
C VAL A 153 7.78 26.42 17.61
N LEU A 154 7.25 27.22 16.67
CA LEU A 154 6.09 28.09 16.90
C LEU A 154 4.80 27.37 16.48
N PRO A 155 3.67 27.63 17.17
CA PRO A 155 2.37 27.04 16.81
C PRO A 155 1.81 27.61 15.51
N ASP A 156 0.91 26.86 14.89
CA ASP A 156 0.32 27.18 13.58
C ASP A 156 -0.38 28.56 13.57
N GLY A 157 -0.13 29.33 12.51
CA GLY A 157 -0.68 30.68 12.31
C GLY A 157 0.18 31.83 12.83
N VAL A 158 1.26 31.56 13.58
CA VAL A 158 2.19 32.58 14.05
C VAL A 158 3.36 32.73 13.08
N THR A 159 3.55 33.94 12.55
CA THR A 159 4.63 34.22 11.59
C THR A 159 5.68 35.14 12.21
N GLN A 160 6.96 34.87 11.92
CA GLN A 160 8.06 35.66 12.42
C GLN A 160 8.14 36.99 11.66
N GLN A 161 8.21 38.10 12.39
CA GLN A 161 8.29 39.43 11.80
C GLN A 161 9.63 40.09 12.16
N PRO A 162 10.25 40.89 11.28
CA PRO A 162 11.44 41.65 11.62
C PRO A 162 11.16 42.54 12.84
N CYS A 163 11.95 42.35 13.89
CA CYS A 163 11.83 43.18 15.08
C CYS A 163 12.31 44.61 14.81
N PRO A 164 11.74 45.62 15.50
CA PRO A 164 12.28 46.97 15.49
C PRO A 164 13.73 46.98 16.02
N LEU A 165 14.57 47.86 15.46
CA LEU A 165 16.04 47.87 15.57
C LEU A 165 16.64 47.92 17.00
N MET A 166 15.81 48.03 18.05
CA MET A 166 16.23 48.15 19.46
C MET A 166 15.92 46.91 20.29
N THR A 167 15.60 45.78 19.66
CA THR A 167 15.30 44.54 20.39
C THR A 167 16.57 43.76 20.72
N PRO A 168 16.67 43.16 21.92
CA PRO A 168 17.78 42.29 22.29
C PRO A 168 17.88 41.10 21.33
N ARG A 169 19.10 40.72 20.92
CA ARG A 169 19.35 39.64 19.93
C ARG A 169 18.76 38.28 20.32
N ASP A 170 18.43 38.08 21.59
CA ASP A 170 17.88 36.83 22.13
C ASP A 170 16.35 36.78 22.14
N ARG A 171 15.67 37.75 21.49
CA ARG A 171 14.21 37.81 21.40
C ARG A 171 13.75 37.81 19.94
N LEU A 172 12.66 37.08 19.70
CA LEU A 172 12.03 36.94 18.40
C LEU A 172 10.68 37.66 18.44
N CYS A 173 10.44 38.53 17.47
CA CYS A 173 9.16 39.20 17.30
C CYS A 173 8.29 38.36 16.40
N VAL A 174 7.10 38.07 16.89
CA VAL A 174 6.16 37.18 16.22
C VAL A 174 4.85 37.92 16.06
N ARG A 175 4.26 37.83 14.87
CA ARG A 175 2.92 38.34 14.61
C ARG A 175 1.96 37.20 14.82
N THR A 176 1.18 37.28 15.89
CA THR A 176 0.04 36.41 16.08
C THR A 176 -1.12 36.90 15.20
N PRO A 177 -1.95 36.00 14.66
CA PRO A 177 -3.16 36.40 13.96
C PRO A 177 -4.05 37.14 14.95
N ARG A 178 -4.57 38.29 14.55
CA ARG A 178 -5.51 39.06 15.37
C ARG A 178 -6.77 38.23 15.49
N THR A 179 -7.07 37.70 16.67
CA THR A 179 -8.43 37.24 16.97
C THR A 179 -9.31 38.48 16.95
N GLU A 180 -10.13 38.64 15.90
CA GLU A 180 -11.26 39.57 15.92
C GLU A 180 -12.16 39.20 17.10
N ASN A 181 -12.30 40.13 18.03
CA ASN A 181 -13.49 40.34 18.85
C ASN A 181 -13.87 41.81 18.68
#